data_AF-A0A181CAJ5-F1
#
_entry.id   AF-A0A181CAJ5-F1
#
_cell.length_a   1.000
_cell.length_b   1.000
_cell.length_c   1.000
_cell.angle_alpha   90.00
_cell.angle_beta   90.00
_cell.angle_gamma   90.00
#
_symmetry.space_group_name_H-M   'P 1'
#
loop_
_entity.id
_entity.type
_entity.pdbx_description
1 polymer ?
#
loop_
_entity_poly.entity_id
_entity_poly.type
_entity_poly.pdbx_seq_one_letter_code
_entity_poly.pdbx_strand_id
1 'polypeptide(L)'
;MTGLCITQFRAGIVAPALDMIGLGGDAAVSLMVGTALAESGLTYIRQVTGGGMGPALGLWQMEPFTHDDIWATFLSDSRLNSLARAVLSSRSNWPPGARQVVGNAFYACIMARLKYYRAPDALPAARDAAAMCRMWKRVYNSNLGAGVADDTHIALFQQAIGA
;
A
#
# COMPACT_ATOMS: atom_id res chain seq x y z
N MET A 1 -15.62 17.25 -2.29
CA MET A 1 -14.58 16.22 -2.06
C MET A 1 -15.22 15.05 -1.37
N THR A 2 -15.14 13.85 -1.96
CA THR A 2 -15.40 12.60 -1.23
C THR A 2 -14.04 11.95 -0.95
N GLY A 3 -13.77 11.58 0.30
CA GLY A 3 -12.51 10.97 0.71
C GLY A 3 -11.45 11.94 1.24
N LEU A 4 -10.22 11.42 1.40
CA LEU A 4 -9.08 12.14 1.97
C LEU A 4 -8.39 13.05 0.93
N CYS A 5 -7.91 14.21 1.37
CA CYS A 5 -7.08 15.10 0.53
C CYS A 5 -5.73 14.43 0.21
N ILE A 6 -5.38 14.35 -1.07
CA ILE A 6 -4.18 13.61 -1.54
C ILE A 6 -2.90 14.19 -0.97
N THR A 7 -2.72 15.52 -1.02
CA THR A 7 -1.51 16.18 -0.48
C THR A 7 -1.36 15.96 1.02
N GLN A 8 -2.46 16.02 1.79
CA GLN A 8 -2.43 15.73 3.23
C GLN A 8 -2.18 14.24 3.50
N PHE A 9 -2.76 13.34 2.72
CA PHE A 9 -2.52 11.90 2.83
C PHE A 9 -1.05 11.56 2.53
N ARG A 10 -0.48 12.14 1.48
CA ARG A 10 0.92 12.00 1.08
C ARG A 10 1.87 12.43 2.21
N ALA A 11 1.69 13.65 2.72
CA ALA A 11 2.59 14.24 3.70
C ALA A 11 2.35 13.75 5.13
N GLY A 12 1.09 13.52 5.51
CA GLY A 12 0.69 13.21 6.89
C GLY A 12 0.60 11.73 7.21
N ILE A 13 0.49 10.84 6.20
CA ILE A 13 0.36 9.40 6.41
C ILE A 13 1.44 8.64 5.66
N VAL A 14 1.54 8.81 4.34
CA VAL A 14 2.41 7.94 3.51
C VAL A 14 3.89 8.20 3.80
N ALA A 15 4.37 9.43 3.62
CA ALA A 15 5.78 9.75 3.86
C ALA A 15 6.26 9.33 5.27
N PRO A 16 5.62 9.74 6.38
CA PRO A 16 6.07 9.34 7.71
C PRO A 16 5.98 7.83 7.96
N ALA A 17 4.99 7.11 7.41
CA ALA A 17 4.91 5.65 7.54
C ALA A 17 6.10 4.95 6.89
N LEU A 18 6.52 5.43 5.70
CA LEU A 18 7.65 4.83 4.98
C LEU A 18 9.00 5.21 5.59
N ASP A 19 9.14 6.45 6.07
CA ASP A 19 10.33 6.93 6.75
C ASP A 19 10.58 6.16 8.05
N MET A 20 9.51 5.87 8.80
CA MET A 20 9.57 5.08 10.04
C MET A 20 10.23 3.70 9.85
N ILE A 21 10.08 3.08 8.68
CA ILE A 21 10.65 1.78 8.36
C ILE A 21 11.90 1.86 7.47
N GLY A 22 12.36 3.07 7.14
CA GLY A 22 13.53 3.29 6.27
C GLY A 22 13.32 2.88 4.82
N LEU A 23 12.07 2.75 4.35
CA LEU A 23 11.71 2.34 2.98
C LEU A 23 10.99 3.45 2.20
N GLY A 24 11.29 4.70 2.56
CA GLY A 24 10.77 5.93 1.95
C GLY A 24 11.46 6.34 0.64
N GLY A 25 11.39 7.63 0.34
CA GLY A 25 11.83 8.24 -0.91
C GLY A 25 10.70 8.51 -1.89
N ASP A 26 10.91 9.46 -2.80
CA ASP A 26 9.85 10.00 -3.68
C ASP A 26 9.13 8.93 -4.50
N ALA A 27 9.88 7.97 -5.05
CA ALA A 27 9.31 6.88 -5.82
C ALA A 27 8.40 5.97 -4.96
N ALA A 28 8.83 5.65 -3.74
CA ALA A 28 8.04 4.83 -2.82
C ALA A 28 6.77 5.56 -2.39
N VAL A 29 6.88 6.84 -2.04
CA VAL A 29 5.74 7.68 -1.64
C VAL A 29 4.71 7.78 -2.78
N SER A 30 5.15 8.13 -3.99
CA SER A 30 4.26 8.22 -5.16
C SER A 30 3.60 6.88 -5.48
N LEU A 31 4.35 5.78 -5.43
CA LEU A 31 3.80 4.43 -5.65
C LEU A 31 2.72 4.09 -4.61
N MET A 32 2.96 4.39 -3.33
CA MET A 32 2.02 4.08 -2.26
C MET A 32 0.77 4.95 -2.31
N VAL A 33 0.88 6.23 -2.68
CA VAL A 33 -0.28 7.10 -2.90
C VAL A 33 -1.10 6.61 -4.10
N GLY A 34 -0.44 6.32 -5.23
CA GLY A 34 -1.12 5.80 -6.43
C GLY A 34 -1.78 4.45 -6.20
N THR A 35 -1.17 3.57 -5.41
CA THR A 35 -1.79 2.29 -5.01
C THR A 35 -3.07 2.53 -4.22
N ALA A 36 -3.07 3.43 -3.23
CA ALA A 36 -4.28 3.68 -2.44
C ALA A 36 -5.41 4.31 -3.27
N LEU A 37 -5.07 5.17 -4.24
CA LEU A 37 -6.03 5.70 -5.22
C LEU A 37 -6.62 4.59 -6.07
N ALA A 38 -5.80 3.69 -6.61
CA ALA A 38 -6.26 2.58 -7.45
C ALA A 38 -7.11 1.56 -6.68
N GLU A 39 -6.77 1.30 -5.42
CA GLU A 39 -7.44 0.28 -4.61
C GLU A 39 -8.74 0.77 -3.95
N SER A 40 -8.77 2.01 -3.44
CA SER A 40 -9.92 2.50 -2.65
C SER A 40 -10.43 3.88 -3.05
N GLY A 41 -9.82 4.51 -4.05
CA GLY A 41 -10.08 5.92 -4.39
C GLY A 41 -9.82 6.87 -3.22
N LEU A 42 -8.96 6.48 -2.26
CA LEU A 42 -8.76 7.19 -0.99
C LEU A 42 -10.05 7.51 -0.22
N THR A 43 -11.05 6.64 -0.36
CA THR A 43 -12.40 6.84 0.17
C THR A 43 -12.85 5.65 1.00
N TYR A 44 -12.63 4.42 0.52
CA TYR A 44 -13.18 3.22 1.13
C TYR A 44 -12.17 2.53 2.06
N ILE A 45 -12.55 2.34 3.34
CA ILE A 45 -11.75 1.60 4.33
C ILE A 45 -12.03 0.09 4.35
N ARG A 46 -13.01 -0.38 3.57
CA ARG A 46 -13.32 -1.78 3.31
C ARG A 46 -13.77 -1.96 1.88
N GLN A 47 -13.48 -3.11 1.30
CA GLN A 47 -13.89 -3.43 -0.06
C GLN A 47 -15.42 -3.49 -0.18
N VAL A 48 -15.96 -2.86 -1.22
CA VAL A 48 -17.37 -2.96 -1.58
C VAL A 48 -17.48 -3.80 -2.85
N THR A 49 -18.31 -4.83 -2.83
CA THR A 49 -18.58 -5.72 -3.96
C THR A 49 -20.08 -5.78 -4.22
N GLY A 50 -20.50 -6.31 -5.37
CA GLY A 50 -21.93 -6.46 -5.70
C GLY A 50 -22.72 -7.34 -4.72
N GLY A 51 -22.04 -8.21 -3.96
CA GLY A 51 -22.63 -9.09 -2.94
C GLY A 51 -22.43 -8.63 -1.49
N GLY A 52 -21.91 -7.42 -1.26
CA GLY A 52 -21.62 -6.88 0.08
C GLY A 52 -20.14 -6.58 0.31
N MET A 53 -19.67 -6.73 1.55
CA MET A 53 -18.30 -6.37 1.92
C MET A 53 -17.30 -7.46 1.51
N GLY A 54 -16.28 -7.09 0.75
CA GLY A 54 -15.19 -7.99 0.39
C GLY A 54 -14.16 -8.17 1.53
N PRO A 55 -13.21 -9.10 1.36
CA PRO A 55 -12.21 -9.41 2.38
C PRO A 55 -11.16 -8.32 2.58
N ALA A 56 -10.90 -7.48 1.57
CA ALA A 56 -9.84 -6.49 1.61
C ALA A 56 -10.13 -5.30 2.53
N LEU A 57 -9.06 -4.82 3.20
CA LEU A 57 -9.12 -3.87 4.31
C LEU A 57 -8.26 -2.62 4.07
N GLY A 58 -8.73 -1.49 4.58
CA GLY A 58 -8.01 -0.21 4.59
C GLY A 58 -7.88 0.44 3.21
N LEU A 59 -7.18 1.57 3.16
CA LEU A 59 -7.03 2.38 1.94
C LEU A 59 -6.24 1.68 0.82
N TRP A 60 -5.41 0.69 1.17
CA TRP A 60 -4.66 -0.14 0.22
C TRP A 60 -5.30 -1.49 -0.05
N GLN A 61 -6.56 -1.70 0.40
CA GLN A 61 -7.35 -2.91 0.19
C GLN A 61 -6.51 -4.19 0.35
N MET A 62 -5.81 -4.30 1.47
CA MET A 62 -5.00 -5.48 1.74
C MET A 62 -5.90 -6.59 2.28
N GLU A 63 -5.83 -7.76 1.67
CA GLU A 63 -6.48 -8.96 2.21
C GLU A 63 -5.75 -9.47 3.47
N PRO A 64 -6.49 -9.94 4.50
CA PRO A 64 -5.91 -10.49 5.73
C PRO A 64 -4.88 -11.60 5.50
N PHE A 65 -5.09 -12.47 4.51
CA PHE A 65 -4.15 -13.52 4.16
C PHE A 65 -2.77 -12.98 3.77
N THR A 66 -2.74 -11.92 2.94
CA THR A 66 -1.47 -11.28 2.52
C THR A 66 -0.78 -10.63 3.71
N HIS A 67 -1.54 -9.99 4.60
CA HIS A 67 -1.01 -9.41 5.83
C HIS A 67 -0.34 -10.48 6.70
N ASP A 68 -1.02 -11.59 6.96
CA ASP A 68 -0.51 -12.65 7.84
C ASP A 68 0.68 -13.39 7.21
N ASP A 69 0.67 -13.58 5.88
CA ASP A 69 1.81 -14.15 5.15
C ASP A 69 3.07 -13.28 5.27
N ILE A 70 2.97 -11.94 5.17
CA ILE A 70 4.12 -11.04 5.36
C ILE A 70 4.77 -11.27 6.73
N TRP A 71 3.99 -11.46 7.78
CA TRP A 71 4.53 -11.79 9.10
C TRP A 71 5.17 -13.17 9.15
N ALA A 72 4.48 -14.18 8.61
CA ALA A 72 4.88 -15.57 8.72
C ALA A 72 6.13 -15.89 7.90
N THR A 73 6.24 -15.37 6.67
CA THR A 73 7.23 -15.81 5.68
C THR A 73 8.29 -14.77 5.33
N PHE A 74 8.07 -13.49 5.67
CA PHE A 74 9.03 -12.43 5.38
C PHE A 74 9.63 -11.82 6.64
N LEU A 75 8.83 -11.23 7.52
CA LEU A 75 9.32 -10.57 8.73
C LEU A 75 9.85 -11.55 9.78
N SER A 76 9.66 -12.86 9.60
CA SER A 76 10.26 -13.92 10.41
C SER A 76 11.75 -14.14 10.10
N ASP A 77 12.27 -13.61 8.99
CA ASP A 77 13.69 -13.68 8.66
C ASP A 77 14.52 -12.81 9.61
N SER A 78 15.44 -13.44 10.35
CA SER A 78 16.34 -12.78 11.30
C SER A 78 17.15 -11.61 10.72
N ARG A 79 17.44 -11.61 9.41
CA ARG A 79 18.13 -10.51 8.72
C ARG A 79 17.29 -9.23 8.68
N LEU A 80 15.97 -9.35 8.84
CA LEU A 80 15.00 -8.25 8.83
C LEU A 80 14.58 -7.83 10.24
N ASN A 81 15.27 -8.27 11.30
CA ASN A 81 14.89 -7.98 12.69
C ASN A 81 14.65 -6.49 13.00
N SER A 82 15.49 -5.59 12.46
CA SER A 82 15.31 -4.15 12.65
C SER A 82 14.03 -3.64 11.98
N LEU A 83 13.74 -4.11 10.77
CA LEU A 83 12.50 -3.80 10.05
C LEU A 83 11.28 -4.38 10.78
N ALA A 84 11.34 -5.65 11.19
CA ALA A 84 10.27 -6.31 11.94
C ALA A 84 9.93 -5.57 13.24
N ARG A 85 10.94 -5.07 13.98
CA ARG A 85 10.74 -4.24 15.18
C ARG A 85 10.08 -2.90 14.86
N ALA A 86 10.50 -2.22 13.79
CA ALA A 86 9.86 -0.99 13.35
C ALA A 86 8.38 -1.23 13.00
N VAL A 87 8.09 -2.29 12.24
CA VAL A 87 6.71 -2.68 11.88
C VAL A 87 5.90 -3.03 13.14
N LEU A 88 6.47 -3.79 14.09
CA LEU A 88 5.83 -4.10 15.37
C LEU A 88 5.46 -2.83 16.16
N SER A 89 6.33 -1.81 16.18
CA SER A 89 6.07 -0.56 16.89
C SER A 89 4.95 0.29 16.27
N SER A 90 4.61 0.06 15.00
CA SER A 90 3.49 0.72 14.33
C SER A 90 2.14 0.01 14.55
N ARG A 91 2.13 -1.17 15.16
CA ARG A 91 0.91 -1.94 15.41
C ARG A 91 0.07 -1.35 16.55
N SER A 92 -1.24 -1.49 16.39
CA SER A 92 -2.22 -1.25 17.44
C SER A 92 -2.56 -2.53 18.19
N ASN A 93 -2.89 -2.39 19.48
CA ASN A 93 -3.41 -3.50 20.29
C ASN A 93 -4.85 -3.88 19.92
N TRP A 94 -5.64 -2.91 19.45
CA TRP A 94 -7.03 -3.13 19.03
C TRP A 94 -7.37 -2.29 17.79
N PRO A 95 -8.16 -2.86 16.84
CA PRO A 95 -8.49 -4.28 16.74
C PRO A 95 -7.24 -5.11 16.40
N PRO A 96 -7.17 -6.41 16.76
CA PRO A 96 -5.94 -7.18 16.61
C PRO A 96 -5.74 -7.68 15.17
N GLY A 97 -4.48 -8.02 14.86
CA GLY A 97 -4.10 -8.65 13.59
C GLY A 97 -4.41 -7.77 12.37
N ALA A 98 -4.80 -8.38 11.26
CA ALA A 98 -5.11 -7.67 10.02
C ALA A 98 -6.27 -6.65 10.17
N ARG A 99 -7.16 -6.82 11.15
CA ARG A 99 -8.31 -5.91 11.32
C ARG A 99 -7.88 -4.46 11.62
N GLN A 100 -6.71 -4.26 12.20
CA GLN A 100 -6.20 -2.91 12.49
C GLN A 100 -5.98 -2.08 11.22
N VAL A 101 -5.74 -2.73 10.07
CA VAL A 101 -5.49 -2.08 8.78
C VAL A 101 -6.64 -1.16 8.35
N VAL A 102 -7.87 -1.41 8.85
CA VAL A 102 -9.04 -0.57 8.59
C VAL A 102 -8.91 0.82 9.21
N GLY A 103 -8.33 0.93 10.41
CA GLY A 103 -8.27 2.17 11.19
C GLY A 103 -6.86 2.72 11.45
N ASN A 104 -5.82 1.92 11.24
CA ASN A 104 -4.43 2.31 11.40
C ASN A 104 -3.77 2.49 10.03
N ALA A 105 -3.88 3.70 9.49
CA ALA A 105 -3.40 4.03 8.14
C ALA A 105 -1.87 3.95 8.00
N PHE A 106 -1.10 4.27 9.06
CA PHE A 106 0.36 4.13 9.04
C PHE A 106 0.76 2.66 8.88
N TYR A 107 0.18 1.78 9.70
CA TYR A 107 0.42 0.35 9.61
C TYR A 107 -0.04 -0.25 8.28
N ALA A 108 -1.22 0.17 7.80
CA ALA A 108 -1.73 -0.24 6.50
C ALA A 108 -0.76 0.13 5.37
N CYS A 109 -0.20 1.34 5.40
CA CYS A 109 0.79 1.81 4.43
C CYS A 109 2.06 0.94 4.47
N ILE A 110 2.58 0.70 5.68
CA ILE A 110 3.77 -0.13 5.91
C ILE A 110 3.56 -1.53 5.34
N MET A 111 2.47 -2.21 5.69
CA MET A 111 2.20 -3.56 5.20
C MET A 111 2.08 -3.61 3.67
N ALA A 112 1.39 -2.62 3.09
CA ALA A 112 1.27 -2.51 1.63
C ALA A 112 2.63 -2.25 0.97
N ARG A 113 3.50 -1.44 1.56
CA ARG A 113 4.89 -1.23 1.09
C ARG A 113 5.71 -2.51 1.14
N LEU A 114 5.53 -3.33 2.19
CA LEU A 114 6.23 -4.60 2.34
C LEU A 114 5.82 -5.61 1.26
N LYS A 115 4.58 -5.59 0.79
CA LYS A 115 4.15 -6.41 -0.36
C LYS A 115 5.00 -6.09 -1.59
N TYR A 116 5.24 -4.82 -1.89
CA TYR A 116 6.17 -4.42 -2.96
C TYR A 116 7.62 -4.75 -2.66
N TYR A 117 8.08 -4.52 -1.43
CA TYR A 117 9.48 -4.73 -1.04
C TYR A 117 9.93 -6.20 -1.12
N ARG A 118 8.98 -7.13 -0.98
CA ARG A 118 9.22 -8.56 -1.16
C ARG A 118 9.39 -8.98 -2.62
N ALA A 119 8.91 -8.17 -3.58
CA ALA A 119 9.15 -8.43 -4.99
C ALA A 119 10.62 -8.10 -5.34
N PRO A 120 11.25 -8.85 -6.25
CA PRO A 120 12.65 -8.65 -6.61
C PRO A 120 12.90 -7.37 -7.42
N ASP A 121 11.83 -6.70 -7.87
CA ASP A 121 11.91 -5.56 -8.77
C ASP A 121 12.31 -4.27 -8.05
N ALA A 122 13.19 -3.51 -8.69
CA ALA A 122 13.49 -2.16 -8.26
C ALA A 122 12.25 -1.26 -8.37
N LEU A 123 12.19 -0.24 -7.50
CA LEU A 123 11.17 0.78 -7.64
C LEU A 123 11.34 1.53 -8.97
N PRO A 124 10.23 1.82 -9.69
CA PRO A 124 10.25 2.70 -10.84
C PRO A 124 10.79 4.10 -10.51
N ALA A 125 11.17 4.85 -11.55
CA ALA A 125 11.54 6.25 -11.39
C ALA A 125 10.38 7.06 -10.78
N ALA A 126 10.70 8.02 -9.91
CA ALA A 126 9.71 8.74 -9.11
C ALA A 126 8.64 9.52 -9.91
N ARG A 127 8.87 9.73 -11.21
CA ARG A 127 7.98 10.46 -12.13
C ARG A 127 7.43 9.59 -13.26
N ASP A 128 7.62 8.27 -13.22
CA ASP A 128 7.12 7.35 -14.23
C ASP A 128 5.80 6.68 -13.77
N ALA A 129 4.69 7.40 -13.98
CA ALA A 129 3.35 6.94 -13.62
C ALA A 129 3.00 5.60 -14.28
N ALA A 130 3.39 5.42 -15.55
CA ALA A 130 3.08 4.22 -16.30
C ALA A 130 3.82 3.00 -15.75
N ALA A 131 5.10 3.15 -15.38
CA ALA A 131 5.87 2.08 -14.74
C ALA A 131 5.35 1.75 -13.33
N MET A 132 4.96 2.76 -12.53
CA MET A 132 4.31 2.53 -11.24
C MET A 132 2.99 1.77 -11.39
N CYS A 133 2.15 2.14 -12.35
CA CYS A 133 0.91 1.44 -12.64
C CYS A 133 1.15 -0.03 -13.08
N ARG A 134 2.15 -0.28 -13.93
CA ARG A 134 2.54 -1.64 -14.32
C ARG A 134 3.03 -2.45 -13.12
N MET A 135 3.83 -1.85 -12.24
CA MET A 135 4.29 -2.51 -11.02
C MET A 135 3.13 -2.84 -10.09
N TRP A 136 2.22 -1.90 -9.85
CA TRP A 136 0.99 -2.12 -9.08
C TRP A 136 0.18 -3.29 -9.64
N LYS A 137 -0.08 -3.29 -10.95
CA LYS A 137 -0.86 -4.37 -11.56
C LYS A 137 -0.18 -5.74 -11.44
N ARG A 138 1.13 -5.80 -11.61
CA ARG A 138 1.88 -7.06 -11.55
C ARG A 138 2.07 -7.59 -10.12
N VAL A 139 2.38 -6.71 -9.17
CA VAL A 139 2.79 -7.10 -7.81
C VAL A 139 1.62 -7.04 -6.82
N TYR A 140 0.72 -6.07 -6.98
CA TYR A 140 -0.33 -5.80 -6.03
C TYR A 140 -1.70 -6.34 -6.47
N ASN A 141 -2.09 -6.11 -7.74
CA ASN A 141 -3.38 -6.52 -8.30
C ASN A 141 -3.26 -7.74 -9.24
N SER A 142 -3.01 -8.92 -8.66
CA SER A 142 -2.84 -10.17 -9.41
C SER A 142 -4.11 -10.68 -10.12
N ASN A 143 -5.29 -10.12 -9.80
CA ASN A 143 -6.59 -10.65 -10.24
C ASN A 143 -6.95 -10.25 -11.69
N LEU A 144 -6.30 -9.25 -12.28
CA LEU A 144 -6.64 -8.70 -13.61
C LEU A 144 -5.64 -9.05 -14.73
N GLY A 145 -4.79 -10.05 -14.50
CA GLY A 145 -3.75 -10.47 -15.45
C GLY A 145 -2.51 -9.58 -15.43
N ALA A 146 -1.34 -10.20 -15.59
CA ALA A 146 -0.07 -9.50 -15.57
C ALA A 146 0.12 -8.64 -16.84
N GLY A 147 0.34 -7.33 -16.68
CA GLY A 147 1.14 -6.55 -17.63
C GLY A 147 0.49 -5.35 -18.33
N VAL A 148 -0.84 -5.23 -18.44
CA VAL A 148 -1.45 -4.11 -19.18
C VAL A 148 -1.98 -3.04 -18.23
N ALA A 149 -1.19 -1.99 -17.98
CA ALA A 149 -1.69 -0.77 -17.37
C ALA A 149 -2.69 -0.09 -18.31
N ASP A 150 -3.86 0.31 -17.80
CA ASP A 150 -4.83 1.11 -18.55
C ASP A 150 -4.68 2.60 -18.21
N ASP A 151 -5.14 3.46 -19.13
CA ASP A 151 -4.99 4.91 -19.01
C ASP A 151 -5.66 5.49 -17.77
N THR A 152 -6.77 4.88 -17.33
CA THR A 152 -7.50 5.29 -16.12
C THR A 152 -6.63 5.12 -14.89
N HIS A 153 -5.98 3.98 -14.70
CA HIS A 153 -5.10 3.76 -13.55
C HIS A 153 -3.80 4.56 -13.68
N ILE A 154 -3.23 4.70 -14.89
CA ILE A 154 -2.06 5.55 -15.11
C ILE A 154 -2.33 6.99 -14.64
N ALA A 155 -3.52 7.53 -14.91
CA ALA A 155 -3.90 8.87 -14.44
C ALA A 155 -3.91 8.98 -12.90
N LEU A 156 -4.26 7.92 -12.17
CA LEU A 156 -4.19 7.90 -10.70
C LEU A 156 -2.75 7.99 -10.20
N PHE A 157 -1.81 7.28 -10.83
CA PHE A 157 -0.39 7.39 -10.50
C PHE A 157 0.19 8.75 -10.90
N GLN A 158 -0.28 9.35 -11.99
CA GLN A 158 0.08 10.71 -12.36
C GLN A 158 -0.39 11.73 -11.31
N GLN A 159 -1.61 11.56 -10.79
CA GLN A 159 -2.14 12.38 -9.69
C GLN A 159 -1.30 12.23 -8.42
N ALA A 160 -0.87 11.01 -8.08
CA ALA A 160 0.00 10.75 -6.94
C ALA A 160 1.37 11.44 -7.03
N ILE A 161 1.93 11.54 -8.24
CA ILE A 161 3.20 12.22 -8.50
C ILE A 161 3.07 13.74 -8.37
N GLY A 162 1.92 14.30 -8.79
CA GLY A 162 1.69 15.75 -8.77
C GLY A 162 1.18 16.32 -7.44
N ALA A 163 0.89 15.48 -6.45
CA ALA A 163 0.27 15.85 -5.17
C ALA A 163 1.25 16.29 -4.08
#